data_AF-A0A0F7SD81-F1
#
_entry.id   AF-A0A0F7SD81-F1
#
_cell.length_a   1.000
_cell.length_b   1.000
_cell.length_c   1.000
_cell.angle_alpha   90.00
_cell.angle_beta   90.00
_cell.angle_gamma   90.00
#
_symmetry.space_group_name_H-M   'P 1'
#
loop_
_entity.id
_entity.type
_entity.pdbx_description
1 polymer ?
#
loop_
_entity_poly.entity_id
_entity_poly.type
_entity_poly.pdbx_seq_one_letter_code
_entity_poly.pdbx_strand_id
1 'polypeptide(L)'
;MPDPISTDHLPHWRGIPVLTANDDTLGHMLYASKQPNEAFWHYRQDHTPVLVTPKLDNLVSEADLREKNRLNNLLTSYGAARIKYSSSAMASLLYGKEIPLDEHLNDDRIENKRKGRYNDLNQQSSRPEMIDALQRNGRFYYYDSDRSSTGPFEVKLLELEARPGEFMQINIESVARRRSIMGRLRIFRI
;
A
#
# COMPACT_ATOMS: atom_id res chain seq x y z
N MET A 1 12.22 21.21 -8.93
CA MET A 1 10.87 21.45 -8.39
C MET A 1 10.76 20.66 -7.09
N PRO A 2 10.17 21.20 -6.01
CA PRO A 2 9.85 20.37 -4.86
C PRO A 2 8.90 19.24 -5.30
N ASP A 3 9.09 18.05 -4.75
CA ASP A 3 8.21 16.92 -5.03
C ASP A 3 6.75 17.31 -4.77
N PRO A 4 5.80 16.87 -5.62
CA PRO A 4 4.40 17.21 -5.44
C PRO A 4 3.93 16.71 -4.07
N ILE A 5 3.48 17.65 -3.23
CA ILE A 5 2.90 17.34 -1.92
C ILE A 5 1.61 16.56 -2.18
N SER A 6 1.62 15.25 -1.88
CA SER A 6 0.51 14.32 -2.03
C SER A 6 0.27 13.59 -0.72
N THR A 7 -0.98 13.29 -0.40
CA THR A 7 -1.34 12.47 0.76
C THR A 7 -1.52 11.00 0.43
N ASP A 8 -1.45 10.59 -0.84
CA ASP A 8 -1.77 9.22 -1.29
C ASP A 8 -0.97 8.15 -0.56
N HIS A 9 0.23 8.53 -0.11
CA HIS A 9 1.14 7.64 0.57
C HIS A 9 0.82 7.45 2.07
N LEU A 10 0.07 8.39 2.67
CA LEU A 10 -0.30 8.39 4.08
C LEU A 10 -1.38 7.36 4.37
N PRO A 11 -1.54 6.90 5.63
CA PRO A 11 -2.63 5.99 6.00
C PRO A 11 -4.00 6.59 5.65
N HIS A 12 -4.89 5.81 5.05
CA HIS A 12 -6.26 6.23 4.78
C HIS A 12 -7.26 5.38 5.56
N TRP A 13 -8.27 6.05 6.11
CA TRP A 13 -9.44 5.39 6.65
C TRP A 13 -10.67 5.83 5.84
N ARG A 14 -11.35 4.87 5.18
CA ARG A 14 -12.51 5.14 4.31
C ARG A 14 -12.20 6.19 3.22
N GLY A 15 -11.03 6.09 2.61
CA GLY A 15 -10.58 7.05 1.59
C GLY A 15 -10.22 8.44 2.10
N ILE A 16 -10.19 8.67 3.42
CA ILE A 16 -9.79 9.94 4.04
C ILE A 16 -8.38 9.78 4.61
N PRO A 17 -7.39 10.61 4.20
CA PRO A 17 -6.03 10.53 4.73
C PRO A 17 -5.98 10.90 6.21
N VAL A 18 -5.09 10.24 6.95
CA VAL A 18 -4.79 10.53 8.35
C VAL A 18 -3.46 11.26 8.43
N LEU A 19 -3.51 12.56 8.71
CA LEU A 19 -2.34 13.40 8.90
C LEU A 19 -1.85 13.25 10.34
N THR A 20 -0.62 12.76 10.49
CA THR A 20 0.08 12.67 11.77
C THR A 20 1.00 13.88 11.95
N ALA A 21 1.65 13.99 13.11
CA ALA A 21 2.50 15.13 13.42
C ALA A 21 3.73 15.33 12.51
N ASN A 22 4.06 14.36 11.66
CA ASN A 22 5.14 14.50 10.68
C ASN A 22 4.63 14.87 9.28
N ASP A 23 3.32 14.80 9.05
CA ASP A 23 2.67 14.86 7.73
C ASP A 23 1.52 15.89 7.72
N ASP A 24 1.46 16.78 8.70
CA ASP A 24 0.44 17.80 8.96
C ASP A 24 0.78 19.16 8.36
N THR A 25 1.67 19.22 7.37
CA THR A 25 2.01 20.50 6.74
C THR A 25 0.79 21.10 6.02
N LEU A 26 0.78 22.43 5.86
CA LEU A 26 -0.26 23.14 5.11
C LEU A 26 -0.47 22.54 3.71
N GLY A 27 0.62 22.10 3.06
CA GLY A 27 0.54 21.45 1.75
C GLY A 27 -0.27 20.15 1.77
N HIS A 28 -0.07 19.30 2.78
CA HIS A 28 -0.84 18.05 2.91
C HIS A 28 -2.31 18.33 3.20
N MET A 29 -2.61 19.29 4.08
CA MET A 29 -4.00 19.71 4.37
C MET A 29 -4.70 20.27 3.12
N LEU A 30 -4.01 21.13 2.37
CA LEU A 30 -4.51 21.69 1.11
C LEU A 30 -4.69 20.62 0.02
N TYR A 31 -3.81 19.62 -0.04
CA TYR A 31 -3.96 18.52 -0.98
C TYR A 31 -5.17 17.66 -0.61
N ALA A 32 -5.30 17.26 0.65
CA ALA A 32 -6.40 16.41 1.13
C ALA A 32 -7.78 17.08 0.95
N SER A 33 -7.88 18.38 1.23
CA SER A 33 -9.12 19.15 1.05
C SER A 33 -9.58 19.29 -0.41
N LYS A 34 -8.73 18.94 -1.38
CA LYS A 34 -9.05 18.90 -2.82
C LYS A 34 -9.27 17.49 -3.38
N GLN A 35 -9.10 16.45 -2.56
CA GLN A 35 -9.42 15.06 -2.94
C GLN A 35 -10.94 14.83 -2.90
N PRO A 36 -11.48 13.75 -3.49
CA PRO A 36 -12.93 13.54 -3.60
C PRO A 36 -13.72 13.61 -2.27
N ASN A 37 -13.11 13.22 -1.15
CA ASN A 37 -13.74 13.31 0.18
C ASN A 37 -13.60 14.69 0.84
N GLU A 38 -12.74 15.56 0.29
CA GLU A 38 -12.51 16.94 0.73
C GLU A 38 -12.23 17.07 2.23
N ALA A 39 -11.62 16.05 2.82
CA ALA A 39 -11.47 15.90 4.25
C ALA A 39 -10.13 15.24 4.61
N PHE A 40 -9.72 15.42 5.86
CA PHE A 40 -8.62 14.67 6.45
C PHE A 40 -8.84 14.47 7.94
N TRP A 41 -8.31 13.36 8.46
CA TRP A 41 -8.17 13.17 9.90
C TRP A 41 -6.90 13.85 10.35
N HIS A 42 -6.99 14.64 11.41
CA HIS A 42 -5.84 15.18 12.11
C HIS A 42 -5.63 14.38 13.40
N TYR A 43 -4.52 13.67 13.47
CA TYR A 43 -4.20 12.77 14.57
C TYR A 43 -2.97 13.26 15.33
N ARG A 44 -3.14 13.51 16.64
CA ARG A 44 -2.05 13.81 17.57
C ARG A 44 -2.05 12.82 18.70
N GLN A 45 -0.84 12.50 19.17
CA GLN A 45 -0.69 11.74 20.39
C GLN A 45 -1.36 12.49 21.55
N ASP A 46 -2.04 11.76 22.43
CA ASP A 46 -2.70 12.27 23.63
C ASP A 46 -3.88 13.24 23.41
N HIS A 47 -4.37 13.37 22.17
CA HIS A 47 -5.57 14.13 21.84
C HIS A 47 -6.61 13.26 21.16
N THR A 48 -7.88 13.67 21.25
CA THR A 48 -8.95 13.05 20.46
C THR A 48 -8.70 13.36 18.98
N PRO A 49 -8.68 12.35 18.09
CA PRO A 49 -8.54 12.60 16.66
C PRO A 49 -9.70 13.44 16.15
N VAL A 50 -9.42 14.27 15.15
CA VAL A 50 -10.40 15.23 14.62
C VAL A 50 -10.54 15.03 13.12
N LEU A 51 -11.78 14.91 12.64
CA LEU A 51 -12.09 15.02 11.22
C LEU A 51 -12.22 16.49 10.85
N VAL A 52 -11.46 16.93 9.86
CA VAL A 52 -11.55 18.28 9.30
C VAL A 52 -12.20 18.21 7.93
N THR A 53 -13.27 18.96 7.74
CA THR A 53 -14.08 19.05 6.51
C THR A 53 -14.25 20.52 6.10
N PRO A 54 -13.27 21.11 5.41
CA PRO A 54 -13.22 22.56 5.20
C PRO A 54 -14.39 23.18 4.43
N LYS A 55 -15.13 22.38 3.64
CA LYS A 55 -16.25 22.86 2.82
C LYS A 55 -17.63 22.63 3.44
N LEU A 56 -17.71 22.01 4.61
CA LEU A 56 -18.97 21.79 5.33
C LEU A 56 -19.14 22.84 6.43
N ASP A 57 -20.40 23.15 6.76
CA ASP A 57 -20.74 24.10 7.85
C ASP A 57 -20.13 23.69 9.20
N ASN A 58 -19.98 22.37 9.42
CA ASN A 58 -19.21 21.82 10.51
C ASN A 58 -17.78 21.51 10.03
N LEU A 59 -16.88 22.48 10.21
CA LEU A 59 -15.50 22.39 9.76
C LEU A 59 -14.70 21.28 10.46
N VAL A 60 -15.14 20.88 11.66
CA VAL A 60 -14.43 20.01 12.60
C VAL A 60 -15.42 19.09 13.31
N SER A 61 -15.11 17.80 13.37
CA SER A 61 -15.80 16.83 14.23
C SER A 61 -14.79 16.00 15.01
N GLU A 62 -15.01 15.83 16.31
CA GLU A 62 -14.22 14.89 17.12
C GLU A 62 -14.57 13.45 16.78
N ALA A 63 -13.56 12.58 16.79
CA ALA A 63 -13.74 11.14 16.62
C ALA A 63 -14.46 10.55 17.84
N ASP A 64 -15.48 9.72 17.60
CA ASP A 64 -16.05 8.91 18.67
C ASP A 64 -15.06 7.81 19.13
N LEU A 65 -15.40 7.08 20.21
CA LEU A 65 -14.54 6.00 20.74
C LEU A 65 -14.24 4.91 19.71
N ARG A 66 -15.22 4.56 18.86
CA ARG A 66 -15.08 3.54 17.83
C ARG A 66 -14.14 4.03 16.73
N GLU A 67 -14.30 5.27 16.28
CA GLU A 67 -13.46 5.91 15.27
C GLU A 67 -12.03 6.05 15.77
N LYS A 68 -11.83 6.54 17.00
CA LYS A 68 -10.52 6.60 17.65
C LYS A 68 -9.83 5.23 17.66
N ASN A 69 -10.53 4.18 18.07
CA ASN A 69 -9.98 2.83 18.08
C ASN A 69 -9.61 2.33 16.67
N ARG A 70 -10.41 2.67 15.65
CA ARG A 70 -10.10 2.31 14.25
C ARG A 70 -8.87 3.05 13.74
N LEU A 71 -8.75 4.34 14.01
CA LEU A 71 -7.58 5.15 13.65
C LEU A 71 -6.30 4.64 14.35
N ASN A 72 -6.38 4.33 15.64
CA ASN A 72 -5.25 3.75 16.39
C ASN A 72 -4.77 2.43 15.80
N ASN A 73 -5.72 1.54 15.49
CA ASN A 73 -5.40 0.25 14.86
C ASN A 73 -4.78 0.45 13.48
N LEU A 74 -5.33 1.35 12.65
CA LEU A 74 -4.78 1.68 11.34
C LEU A 74 -3.33 2.17 11.44
N LEU A 75 -3.06 3.14 12.31
CA LEU A 75 -1.72 3.70 12.49
C LEU A 75 -0.72 2.66 13.04
N THR A 76 -1.19 1.79 13.94
CA THR A 76 -0.38 0.68 14.46
C THR A 76 -0.07 -0.33 13.36
N SER A 77 -1.05 -0.72 12.55
CA SER A 77 -0.88 -1.65 11.42
C SER A 77 0.03 -1.06 10.33
N TYR A 78 -0.11 0.23 10.03
CA TYR A 78 0.78 0.94 9.11
C TYR A 78 2.22 0.97 9.62
N GLY A 79 2.44 1.37 10.87
CA GLY A 79 3.76 1.37 11.50
C GLY A 79 4.38 -0.03 11.56
N ALA A 80 3.60 -1.03 11.92
CA ALA A 80 4.04 -2.42 11.94
C ALA A 80 4.43 -2.94 10.55
N ALA A 81 3.68 -2.59 9.50
CA ALA A 81 4.05 -2.94 8.13
C ALA A 81 5.33 -2.25 7.68
N ARG A 82 5.50 -0.97 8.00
CA ARG A 82 6.74 -0.22 7.70
C ARG A 82 7.96 -0.89 8.32
N ILE A 83 7.86 -1.37 9.56
CA ILE A 83 8.92 -2.10 10.26
C ILE A 83 9.10 -3.51 9.70
N LYS A 84 8.02 -4.23 9.43
CA LYS A 84 8.04 -5.62 8.97
C LYS A 84 8.69 -5.76 7.60
N TYR A 85 8.42 -4.83 6.70
CA TYR A 85 8.92 -4.84 5.31
C TYR A 85 10.08 -3.86 5.09
N SER A 86 10.54 -3.17 6.14
CA SER A 86 11.59 -2.16 6.07
C SER A 86 11.34 -1.11 4.98
N SER A 87 10.07 -0.78 4.70
CA SER A 87 9.67 0.10 3.60
C SER A 87 8.38 0.86 3.85
N SER A 88 8.46 2.19 3.75
CA SER A 88 7.31 3.07 3.76
C SER A 88 6.42 2.85 2.53
N ALA A 89 7.01 2.53 1.37
CA ALA A 89 6.25 2.25 0.15
C ALA A 89 5.37 1.01 0.30
N MET A 90 5.88 -0.07 0.92
CA MET A 90 5.07 -1.27 1.23
C MET A 90 3.95 -0.98 2.23
N ALA A 91 4.22 -0.23 3.30
CA ALA A 91 3.17 0.15 4.26
C ALA A 91 2.08 0.99 3.58
N SER A 92 2.50 1.90 2.71
CA SER A 92 1.64 2.77 1.92
C SER A 92 0.85 2.06 0.83
N LEU A 93 1.41 0.99 0.26
CA LEU A 93 0.70 0.12 -0.66
C LEU A 93 -0.49 -0.58 0.02
N LEU A 94 -0.32 -0.96 1.29
CA LEU A 94 -1.31 -1.73 2.05
C LEU A 94 -2.37 -0.89 2.76
N TYR A 95 -1.99 0.28 3.30
CA TYR A 95 -2.87 1.11 4.12
C TYR A 95 -2.98 2.54 3.63
N GLY A 96 -2.33 2.87 2.50
CA GLY A 96 -2.45 4.18 1.88
C GLY A 96 -3.76 4.37 1.14
N LYS A 97 -3.80 5.32 0.21
CA LYS A 97 -4.97 5.54 -0.63
C LYS A 97 -5.29 4.29 -1.44
N GLU A 98 -6.56 3.91 -1.50
CA GLU A 98 -7.01 2.79 -2.33
C GLU A 98 -6.61 3.02 -3.79
N ILE A 99 -6.15 1.95 -4.45
CA ILE A 99 -5.60 2.02 -5.80
C ILE A 99 -6.62 1.37 -6.74
N PRO A 100 -7.24 2.13 -7.65
CA PRO A 100 -8.18 1.56 -8.60
C PRO A 100 -7.44 0.61 -9.54
N LEU A 101 -8.09 -0.48 -9.91
CA LEU A 101 -7.54 -1.42 -10.86
C LEU A 101 -7.68 -0.86 -12.27
N ASP A 102 -6.60 -0.88 -13.07
CA ASP A 102 -6.61 -0.30 -14.41
C ASP A 102 -7.19 -1.34 -15.39
N GLU A 103 -8.32 -1.01 -16.01
CA GLU A 103 -9.00 -1.87 -16.98
C GLU A 103 -8.18 -2.05 -18.26
N HIS A 104 -7.41 -1.04 -18.67
CA HIS A 104 -6.61 -1.10 -19.88
C HIS A 104 -5.44 -2.07 -19.78
N LEU A 105 -5.04 -2.43 -18.56
CA LEU A 105 -3.96 -3.38 -18.29
C LEU A 105 -4.47 -4.79 -17.93
N ASN A 106 -5.79 -5.04 -18.03
CA ASN A 106 -6.37 -6.32 -17.63
C ASN A 106 -5.80 -7.51 -18.44
N ASP A 107 -5.81 -7.41 -19.77
CA ASP A 107 -5.31 -8.47 -20.65
C ASP A 107 -3.83 -8.75 -20.42
N ASP A 108 -3.02 -7.69 -20.34
CA ASP A 108 -1.58 -7.78 -20.04
C ASP A 108 -1.34 -8.48 -18.70
N ARG A 109 -2.10 -8.11 -17.67
CA ARG A 109 -2.00 -8.70 -16.32
C ARG A 109 -2.28 -10.18 -16.31
N ILE A 110 -3.37 -10.60 -16.96
CA ILE A 110 -3.75 -12.01 -17.06
C ILE A 110 -2.70 -12.80 -17.86
N GLU A 111 -2.25 -12.25 -18.99
CA GLU A 111 -1.28 -12.90 -19.86
C GLU A 111 0.09 -13.04 -19.17
N ASN A 112 0.57 -11.97 -18.52
CA ASN A 112 1.84 -11.99 -17.80
C ASN A 112 1.81 -12.97 -16.63
N LYS A 113 0.71 -13.07 -15.87
CA LYS A 113 0.56 -14.09 -14.83
C LYS A 113 0.60 -15.51 -15.43
N ARG A 114 -0.11 -15.76 -16.55
CA ARG A 114 -0.08 -17.06 -17.25
C ARG A 114 1.33 -17.44 -17.72
N LYS A 115 2.10 -16.46 -18.21
CA LYS A 115 3.52 -16.61 -18.61
C LYS A 115 4.48 -16.71 -17.43
N GLY A 116 3.98 -16.57 -16.20
CA GLY A 116 4.80 -16.60 -15.00
C GLY A 116 5.69 -15.38 -14.80
N ARG A 117 5.44 -14.26 -15.50
CA ARG A 117 6.24 -13.02 -15.38
C ARG A 117 5.98 -12.33 -14.04
N TYR A 118 7.00 -11.64 -13.54
CA TYR A 118 6.97 -10.86 -12.31
C TYR A 118 8.15 -9.86 -12.29
N ASN A 119 8.06 -8.85 -11.43
CA ASN A 119 9.18 -7.97 -11.10
C ASN A 119 9.80 -8.39 -9.76
N ASP A 120 11.11 -8.19 -9.63
CA ASP A 120 11.81 -8.22 -8.34
C ASP A 120 11.98 -6.79 -7.86
N LEU A 121 11.35 -6.44 -6.75
CA LEU A 121 11.39 -5.13 -6.11
C LEU A 121 12.04 -5.25 -4.73
N ASN A 122 12.45 -4.11 -4.17
CA ASN A 122 13.18 -4.07 -2.90
C ASN A 122 12.80 -2.83 -2.08
N GLN A 123 13.49 -2.62 -0.95
CA GLN A 123 13.24 -1.51 -0.03
C GLN A 123 13.46 -0.11 -0.63
N GLN A 124 14.20 0.00 -1.74
CA GLN A 124 14.38 1.24 -2.49
C GLN A 124 13.26 1.50 -3.51
N SER A 125 12.48 0.48 -3.85
CA SER A 125 11.36 0.63 -4.77
C SER A 125 10.28 1.53 -4.19
N SER A 126 9.80 2.44 -5.03
CA SER A 126 8.76 3.41 -4.72
C SER A 126 7.36 2.80 -4.79
N ARG A 127 6.39 3.46 -4.16
CA ARG A 127 4.98 3.06 -4.23
C ARG A 127 4.45 3.00 -5.67
N PRO A 128 4.70 3.99 -6.55
CA PRO A 128 4.29 3.92 -7.95
C PRO A 128 4.85 2.71 -8.71
N GLU A 129 6.10 2.32 -8.47
CA GLU A 129 6.70 1.14 -9.10
C GLU A 129 6.00 -0.16 -8.64
N MET A 130 5.66 -0.26 -7.35
CA MET A 130 4.90 -1.41 -6.83
C MET A 130 3.49 -1.47 -7.43
N ILE A 131 2.84 -0.32 -7.59
CA ILE A 131 1.52 -0.22 -8.23
C ILE A 131 1.61 -0.67 -9.68
N ASP A 132 2.58 -0.16 -10.45
CA ASP A 132 2.77 -0.53 -11.86
C ASP A 132 3.02 -2.04 -12.02
N ALA A 133 3.86 -2.62 -11.16
CA ALA A 133 4.11 -4.06 -11.16
C ALA A 133 2.82 -4.87 -10.91
N LEU A 134 1.97 -4.44 -9.97
CA LEU A 134 0.66 -5.08 -9.74
C LEU A 134 -0.30 -4.89 -10.91
N GLN A 135 -0.37 -3.69 -11.49
CA GLN A 135 -1.25 -3.43 -12.64
C GLN A 135 -0.86 -4.27 -13.85
N ARG A 136 0.44 -4.41 -14.14
CA ARG A 136 0.94 -5.07 -15.35
C ARG A 136 1.09 -6.58 -15.22
N ASN A 137 1.45 -7.07 -14.04
CA ASN A 137 1.80 -8.48 -13.83
C ASN A 137 0.90 -9.18 -12.81
N GLY A 138 0.09 -8.43 -12.07
CA GLY A 138 -0.76 -8.96 -11.00
C GLY A 138 0.03 -9.39 -9.76
N ARG A 139 1.37 -9.29 -9.78
CA ARG A 139 2.26 -9.70 -8.71
C ARG A 139 3.69 -9.18 -8.88
N PHE A 140 4.45 -9.20 -7.80
CA PHE A 140 5.90 -9.02 -7.77
C PHE A 140 6.50 -9.75 -6.55
N TYR A 141 7.81 -9.99 -6.57
CA TYR A 141 8.56 -10.41 -5.39
C TYR A 141 9.22 -9.21 -4.74
N TYR A 142 9.10 -9.12 -3.42
CA TYR A 142 9.68 -8.08 -2.61
C TYR A 142 10.82 -8.65 -1.76
N TYR A 143 12.02 -8.09 -1.93
CA TYR A 143 13.23 -8.47 -1.22
C TYR A 143 13.55 -7.43 -0.15
N ASP A 144 13.49 -7.86 1.11
CA ASP A 144 14.03 -7.11 2.25
C ASP A 144 15.54 -7.44 2.35
N SER A 145 16.39 -6.49 1.96
CA SER A 145 17.84 -6.70 1.98
C SER A 145 18.40 -6.76 3.41
N ASP A 146 17.70 -6.18 4.38
CA ASP A 146 18.09 -6.19 5.79
C ASP A 146 17.75 -7.54 6.45
N ARG A 147 16.87 -8.34 5.81
CA ARG A 147 16.41 -9.66 6.29
C ARG A 147 16.63 -10.77 5.27
N SER A 148 17.84 -10.83 4.70
CA SER A 148 18.26 -11.84 3.72
C SER A 148 18.00 -13.32 4.09
N SER A 149 17.78 -13.63 5.38
CA SER A 149 17.45 -14.97 5.87
C SER A 149 15.99 -15.40 5.71
N THR A 150 15.04 -14.47 5.53
CA THR A 150 13.59 -14.79 5.50
C THR A 150 13.05 -15.13 4.12
N GLY A 151 13.86 -14.99 3.06
CA GLY A 151 13.40 -15.12 1.68
C GLY A 151 12.52 -13.95 1.24
N PRO A 152 12.17 -13.86 -0.06
CA PRO A 152 11.31 -12.80 -0.56
C PRO A 152 9.86 -12.96 -0.10
N PHE A 153 9.10 -11.88 -0.16
CA PHE A 153 7.66 -11.89 -0.05
C PHE A 153 7.05 -11.87 -1.45
N GLU A 154 6.11 -12.75 -1.76
CA GLU A 154 5.27 -12.60 -2.95
C GLU A 154 4.14 -11.65 -2.62
N VAL A 155 4.06 -10.54 -3.36
CA VAL A 155 2.97 -9.57 -3.29
C VAL A 155 2.12 -9.77 -4.52
N LYS A 156 0.84 -10.09 -4.36
CA LYS A 156 -0.04 -10.42 -5.49
C LYS A 156 -1.44 -9.86 -5.29
N LEU A 157 -2.12 -9.60 -6.40
CA LEU A 157 -3.56 -9.33 -6.37
C LEU A 157 -4.34 -10.61 -6.08
N LEU A 158 -5.38 -10.49 -5.26
CA LEU A 158 -6.36 -11.56 -5.05
C LEU A 158 -7.17 -11.77 -6.33
N GLU A 159 -7.70 -10.68 -6.88
CA GLU A 159 -8.43 -10.68 -8.14
C GLU A 159 -7.62 -9.98 -9.23
N LEU A 160 -7.49 -10.64 -10.38
CA LEU A 160 -6.75 -10.11 -11.52
C LEU A 160 -7.62 -9.31 -12.48
N GLU A 161 -8.92 -9.58 -12.51
CA GLU A 161 -9.81 -8.91 -13.44
C GLU A 161 -10.28 -7.60 -12.82
N ALA A 162 -10.23 -6.53 -13.62
CA ALA A 162 -10.77 -5.24 -13.20
C ALA A 162 -12.24 -5.19 -13.54
N ARG A 163 -13.10 -5.07 -12.52
CA ARG A 163 -14.45 -4.55 -12.73
C ARG A 163 -14.45 -3.03 -12.55
N PRO A 164 -15.31 -2.30 -13.24
CA PRO A 164 -15.41 -0.86 -13.09
C PRO A 164 -15.58 -0.44 -11.63
N GLY A 165 -14.65 0.41 -11.16
CA GLY A 165 -14.65 0.94 -9.80
C GLY A 165 -14.08 0.02 -8.73
N GLU A 166 -13.54 -1.16 -9.07
CA GLU A 166 -12.88 -2.02 -8.09
C GLU A 166 -11.45 -1.55 -7.77
N PHE A 167 -11.10 -1.61 -6.49
CA PHE A 167 -9.76 -1.33 -6.00
C PHE A 167 -8.94 -2.61 -5.89
N MET A 168 -7.61 -2.47 -6.00
CA MET A 168 -6.68 -3.57 -5.78
C MET A 168 -6.88 -4.21 -4.41
N GLN A 169 -7.05 -5.53 -4.39
CA GLN A 169 -6.99 -6.34 -3.17
C GLN A 169 -5.66 -7.08 -3.14
N ILE A 170 -4.78 -6.68 -2.22
CA ILE A 170 -3.39 -7.14 -2.18
C ILE A 170 -3.23 -8.21 -1.10
N ASN A 171 -2.59 -9.31 -1.46
CA ASN A 171 -2.18 -10.38 -0.55
C ASN A 171 -0.65 -10.50 -0.55
N ILE A 172 -0.08 -10.75 0.63
CA ILE A 172 1.36 -10.91 0.82
C ILE A 172 1.64 -12.26 1.47
N GLU A 173 2.42 -13.08 0.81
CA GLU A 173 2.84 -14.39 1.30
C GLU A 173 4.37 -14.44 1.43
N SER A 174 4.86 -14.99 2.55
CA SER A 174 6.30 -15.27 2.67
C SER A 174 6.63 -16.48 1.81
N VAL A 175 7.59 -16.30 0.90
CA VAL A 175 8.12 -17.42 0.12
C VAL A 175 9.23 -18.03 0.96
N ALA A 176 8.84 -18.86 1.92
CA ALA A 176 9.78 -19.69 2.65
C ALA A 176 10.68 -20.40 1.63
N ARG A 177 11.99 -20.49 1.91
CA ARG A 177 12.92 -21.29 1.09
C ARG A 177 12.40 -22.73 1.02
N ARG A 178 11.57 -23.06 0.02
CA ARG A 178 11.35 -24.46 -0.37
C ARG A 178 12.72 -24.96 -0.79
N ARG A 179 13.24 -25.92 -0.02
CA ARG A 179 14.46 -26.68 -0.25
C ARG A 179 14.72 -26.88 -1.75
N SER A 180 15.79 -26.27 -2.27
CA SER A 180 16.45 -26.75 -3.49
C SER A 180 17.12 -28.09 -3.20
N ILE A 181 16.33 -29.17 -3.15
CA ILE A 181 16.80 -30.56 -3.14
C ILE A 181 16.23 -31.36 -4.33
N MET A 182 15.28 -30.83 -5.11
CA MET A 182 14.75 -31.51 -6.31
C MET A 182 15.08 -30.81 -7.64
N GLY A 183 16.28 -30.24 -7.76
CA GLY A 183 16.82 -29.71 -9.03
C GLY A 183 18.18 -30.30 -9.45
N ARG A 184 18.82 -31.13 -8.61
CA ARG A 184 20.18 -31.67 -8.86
C ARG A 184 20.26 -33.17 -9.16
N LEU A 185 19.14 -33.82 -9.52
CA LEU A 185 19.11 -35.26 -9.86
C LEU A 185 18.55 -35.58 -11.24
N ARG A 186 18.66 -34.66 -12.21
CA ARG A 186 18.42 -34.98 -13.63
C ARG A 186 19.46 -34.37 -14.56
N ILE A 187 20.75 -34.57 -14.24
CA ILE A 187 21.82 -34.57 -15.23
C ILE A 187 22.77 -35.68 -14.80
N PHE A 188 22.58 -36.87 -15.37
CA PHE A 188 23.54 -37.97 -15.59
C PHE A 188 22.75 -39.26 -15.86
N ARG A 189 22.24 -39.34 -17.09
CA ARG A 189 21.97 -40.58 -17.82
C ARG A 189 21.73 -40.19 -19.27
N ILE A 190 22.79 -40.21 -20.08
CA ILE A 190 23.09 -41.21 -21.12
C ILE A 190 24.57 -41.03 -21.45
#